data_AF-A0A2N0QQN5-F1
#
_entry.id   AF-A0A2N0QQN5-F1
#
_cell.length_a   1.000
_cell.length_b   1.000
_cell.length_c   1.000
_cell.angle_alpha   90.00
_cell.angle_beta   90.00
_cell.angle_gamma   90.00
#
_symmetry.space_group_name_H-M   'P 1'
#
loop_
_entity.id
_entity.type
_entity.pdbx_description
1 polymer ?
#
loop_
_entity_poly.entity_id
_entity_poly.type
_entity_poly.pdbx_seq_one_letter_code
_entity_poly.pdbx_strand_id
1 'polypeptide(L)'
;MVEIFEGKTEWLLSEWIDQLQTRQHPWLNNRAFYDFIILCHQRSPLFQEKESEEENALHLLRGNNELRYEQDQVLKAFSLYSELAQKGVASGDLARAYKVEEAIRSLTDHFVEMNDAVCLSVGQELYLVPKTKLSPFHVTNEQLKKMHLGTKATNVELYLLYFCSIVLIGCFYDSYQSIEPTLNFISLDEWLNEVNNRIDSLKEHDIEKLEQLEKEFSYRWTAIIEKWDALDDVKETANKQSGNTLSRLSFLDTVRRFLITYQIVENIGNGEITITEKTKVIVGRYFMEREFNRGILEFLYAFEEEQKRQKRYHDEIFLFDGHNGAVLLENGGGKTVFIQTVLQAIIPHTDIAERKVKDTLNLDEGAAHIAIEWLLNEKPRRYVVTAVTLYRKLNGIESLRYVYEYGENDAHSIDLIPFTQPEGNGKRPSSRGEMSDYYSYMTSQYSTKAKTFSQSIKSFREFIENNYHIIGNEWESIVQINGSEGGIEEFFENCKKTNELIDRLLIPSVEKGIAGYKKDTFADMFENHREQFKKYKELK
;
A
#
# COMPACT_ATOMS: atom_id res chain seq x y z
N MET A 1 18.13 6.95 -37.67
CA MET A 1 19.16 7.84 -38.24
C MET A 1 19.33 8.95 -37.22
N VAL A 2 20.55 9.15 -36.69
CA VAL A 2 20.81 10.09 -35.60
C VAL A 2 21.91 11.04 -36.06
N GLU A 3 21.57 12.30 -36.28
CA GLU A 3 22.55 13.38 -36.27
C GLU A 3 22.77 13.82 -34.82
N ILE A 4 24.02 14.08 -34.46
CA ILE A 4 24.41 14.59 -33.14
C ILE A 4 24.81 16.05 -33.32
N PHE A 5 24.26 16.94 -32.51
CA PHE A 5 24.53 18.38 -32.59
C PHE A 5 25.32 18.84 -31.37
N GLU A 6 26.63 19.07 -31.53
CA GLU A 6 27.51 19.50 -30.45
C GLU A 6 27.35 21.00 -30.15
N GLY A 7 26.75 21.31 -29.00
CA GLY A 7 26.71 22.67 -28.46
C GLY A 7 28.07 23.10 -27.90
N LYS A 8 28.46 24.35 -28.12
CA LYS A 8 29.64 24.92 -27.44
C LYS A 8 29.32 25.22 -25.98
N THR A 9 30.32 25.09 -25.11
CA THR A 9 30.20 25.07 -23.64
C THR A 9 29.73 26.36 -22.95
N GLU A 10 29.39 27.42 -23.71
CA GLU A 10 29.06 28.75 -23.19
C GLU A 10 27.87 29.38 -23.95
N TRP A 11 26.72 28.69 -24.01
CA TRP A 11 25.45 29.29 -24.45
C TRP A 11 24.49 29.39 -23.25
N LEU A 12 23.76 30.49 -23.15
CA LEU A 12 22.63 30.61 -22.23
C LEU A 12 21.44 29.82 -22.76
N LEU A 13 20.64 29.26 -21.85
CA LEU A 13 19.49 28.41 -22.19
C LEU A 13 18.51 29.09 -23.17
N SER A 14 18.33 30.41 -23.05
CA SER A 14 17.52 31.23 -23.95
C SER A 14 18.04 31.23 -25.40
N GLU A 15 19.35 31.35 -25.59
CA GLU A 15 19.99 31.42 -26.93
C GLU A 15 19.91 30.06 -27.65
N TRP A 16 19.98 28.99 -26.87
CA TRP A 16 19.85 27.61 -27.35
C TRP A 16 18.39 27.26 -27.73
N ILE A 17 17.41 27.78 -26.98
CA ILE A 17 15.98 27.66 -27.32
C ILE A 17 15.64 28.42 -28.61
N ASP A 18 16.16 29.63 -28.80
CA ASP A 18 15.90 30.47 -29.98
C ASP A 18 16.44 29.82 -31.28
N GLN A 19 17.62 29.17 -31.20
CA GLN A 19 18.19 28.32 -32.27
C GLN A 19 17.36 27.06 -32.58
N LEU A 20 16.63 26.51 -31.61
CA LEU A 20 15.76 25.35 -31.81
C LEU A 20 14.41 25.74 -32.42
N GLN A 21 13.79 26.82 -31.94
CA GLN A 21 12.50 27.30 -32.45
C GLN A 21 12.57 27.78 -33.91
N THR A 22 13.73 28.26 -34.35
CA THR A 22 13.95 28.72 -35.73
C THR A 22 14.22 27.60 -36.75
N ARG A 23 14.35 26.33 -36.34
CA ARG A 23 14.57 25.19 -37.24
C ARG A 23 13.28 24.44 -37.56
N GLN A 24 12.79 24.58 -38.80
CA GLN A 24 11.69 23.76 -39.33
C GLN A 24 12.14 22.33 -39.63
N HIS A 25 12.25 21.48 -38.61
CA HIS A 25 12.50 20.03 -38.78
C HIS A 25 11.21 19.22 -38.53
N PRO A 26 10.81 18.27 -39.43
CA PRO A 26 9.50 17.61 -39.35
C PRO A 26 9.16 16.88 -38.04
N TRP A 27 10.14 16.47 -37.22
CA TRP A 27 9.83 15.81 -35.94
C TRP A 27 9.25 16.78 -34.89
N LEU A 28 9.59 18.07 -34.95
CA LEU A 28 9.29 19.03 -33.88
C LEU A 28 7.80 19.37 -33.76
N ASN A 29 7.02 19.13 -34.81
CA ASN A 29 5.60 19.46 -34.84
C ASN A 29 4.69 18.42 -34.17
N ASN A 30 5.21 17.24 -33.81
CA ASN A 30 4.39 16.06 -33.49
C ASN A 30 4.60 15.46 -32.08
N ARG A 31 5.28 16.14 -31.14
CA ARG A 31 5.38 15.71 -29.72
C ARG A 31 5.36 16.87 -28.72
N ALA A 32 4.83 16.63 -27.53
CA ALA A 32 4.66 17.62 -26.48
C ALA A 32 5.81 17.60 -25.44
N PHE A 33 6.84 18.42 -25.67
CA PHE A 33 7.85 18.96 -24.75
C PHE A 33 8.66 18.05 -23.79
N TYR A 34 8.05 17.08 -23.10
CA TYR A 34 8.66 16.42 -21.93
C TYR A 34 9.61 15.24 -22.24
N ASP A 35 9.64 14.73 -23.48
CA ASP A 35 10.63 13.72 -23.95
C ASP A 35 12.10 14.20 -23.91
N PHE A 36 12.34 15.44 -23.47
CA PHE A 36 13.58 16.17 -23.73
C PHE A 36 14.59 16.17 -22.56
N ILE A 37 14.13 15.99 -21.31
CA ILE A 37 14.95 16.20 -20.10
C ILE A 37 15.65 14.91 -19.63
N ILE A 38 16.25 14.18 -20.57
CA ILE A 38 17.11 13.00 -20.28
C ILE A 38 18.52 13.17 -20.90
N LEU A 39 18.73 14.13 -21.82
CA LEU A 39 19.94 14.21 -22.65
C LEU A 39 21.06 15.15 -22.16
N CYS A 40 20.91 15.84 -21.03
CA CYS A 40 21.79 16.98 -20.68
C CYS A 40 23.03 16.69 -19.81
N HIS A 41 23.33 15.46 -19.36
CA HIS A 41 24.40 15.22 -18.37
C HIS A 41 25.22 13.90 -18.53
N GLN A 42 25.77 13.64 -19.73
CA GLN A 42 26.90 12.71 -19.98
C GLN A 42 27.59 13.09 -21.33
N ARG A 43 28.91 12.89 -21.59
CA ARG A 43 30.04 12.33 -20.79
C ARG A 43 31.06 13.42 -20.40
N SER A 44 32.32 13.54 -20.86
CA SER A 44 33.21 12.81 -21.79
C SER A 44 34.66 13.35 -21.59
N PRO A 45 35.77 12.74 -22.09
CA PRO A 45 35.93 11.47 -22.80
C PRO A 45 36.69 10.43 -21.93
N LEU A 46 37.87 9.83 -22.15
CA LEU A 46 38.98 9.91 -23.14
C LEU A 46 39.14 8.60 -23.95
N PHE A 47 39.08 8.74 -25.28
CA PHE A 47 39.69 7.97 -26.38
C PHE A 47 39.83 6.43 -26.39
N GLN A 48 39.41 5.88 -27.54
CA GLN A 48 39.83 4.61 -28.15
C GLN A 48 41.06 4.84 -29.05
N GLU A 49 41.80 3.80 -29.43
CA GLU A 49 41.91 3.34 -30.84
C GLU A 49 42.86 2.13 -31.02
N LYS A 50 42.34 1.10 -31.70
CA LYS A 50 42.96 0.18 -32.67
C LYS A 50 44.12 -0.77 -32.32
N GLU A 51 44.15 -1.83 -33.12
CA GLU A 51 45.06 -2.98 -33.09
C GLU A 51 46.44 -2.69 -33.69
N SER A 52 47.47 -3.31 -33.13
CA SER A 52 48.48 -4.04 -33.91
C SER A 52 48.97 -5.25 -33.12
N GLU A 53 49.46 -6.27 -33.80
CA GLU A 53 49.90 -7.53 -33.21
C GLU A 53 51.29 -7.43 -32.52
N GLU A 54 51.70 -8.53 -31.87
CA GLU A 54 53.05 -8.81 -31.37
C GLU A 54 53.68 -7.82 -30.38
N GLU A 55 53.45 -8.04 -29.07
CA GLU A 55 54.51 -8.66 -28.26
C GLU A 55 54.06 -9.15 -26.85
N ASN A 56 54.77 -10.17 -26.36
CA ASN A 56 55.00 -10.50 -24.94
C ASN A 56 53.79 -10.66 -23.98
N ALA A 57 53.39 -11.91 -23.76
CA ALA A 57 52.48 -12.37 -22.69
C ALA A 57 53.09 -12.28 -21.25
N LEU A 58 53.76 -11.17 -20.91
CA LEU A 58 54.36 -10.93 -19.59
C LEU A 58 53.54 -10.00 -18.69
N HIS A 59 52.54 -9.28 -19.22
CA HIS A 59 51.75 -8.31 -18.44
C HIS A 59 50.79 -9.00 -17.46
N LEU A 60 50.22 -10.14 -17.86
CA LEU A 60 49.41 -11.04 -17.02
C LEU A 60 50.20 -11.66 -15.85
N LEU A 61 51.53 -11.49 -15.79
CA LEU A 61 52.42 -12.02 -14.75
C LEU A 61 52.96 -10.94 -13.80
N ARG A 62 52.31 -9.76 -13.73
CA ARG A 62 52.65 -8.70 -12.75
C ARG A 62 51.51 -8.29 -11.83
N GLY A 63 50.70 -9.29 -11.45
CA GLY A 63 49.95 -9.32 -10.19
C GLY A 63 50.65 -10.12 -9.08
N ASN A 64 51.93 -10.45 -9.21
CA ASN A 64 52.67 -11.36 -8.32
C ASN A 64 52.95 -10.77 -6.91
N ASN A 65 51.90 -10.67 -6.09
CA ASN A 65 51.93 -11.42 -4.85
C ASN A 65 51.73 -12.89 -5.24
N GLU A 66 52.75 -13.73 -5.08
CA GLU A 66 52.52 -15.18 -5.17
C GLU A 66 51.64 -15.59 -3.99
N LEU A 67 50.34 -15.79 -4.24
CA LEU A 67 49.42 -16.45 -3.31
C LEU A 67 49.84 -17.93 -3.20
N ARG A 68 50.89 -18.17 -2.41
CA ARG A 68 51.44 -19.50 -2.10
C ARG A 68 50.51 -20.22 -1.14
N TYR A 69 49.42 -20.75 -1.70
CA TYR A 69 48.54 -21.66 -0.98
C TYR A 69 49.32 -22.90 -0.54
N GLU A 70 49.23 -23.25 0.73
CA GLU A 70 49.80 -24.50 1.23
C GLU A 70 48.98 -25.69 0.71
N GLN A 71 49.63 -26.86 0.54
CA GLN A 71 48.97 -28.06 0.02
C GLN A 71 47.73 -28.45 0.85
N ASP A 72 47.77 -28.26 2.17
CA ASP A 72 46.64 -28.47 3.07
C ASP A 72 45.47 -27.50 2.82
N GLN A 73 45.75 -26.22 2.55
CA GLN A 73 44.73 -25.23 2.20
C GLN A 73 44.04 -25.58 0.88
N VAL A 74 44.80 -26.01 -0.14
CA VAL A 74 44.24 -26.46 -1.42
C VAL A 74 43.36 -27.71 -1.25
N LEU A 75 43.80 -28.69 -0.47
CA LEU A 75 43.04 -29.90 -0.20
C LEU A 75 41.77 -29.62 0.63
N LYS A 76 41.83 -28.75 1.64
CA LYS A 76 40.65 -28.29 2.40
C LYS A 76 39.65 -27.54 1.52
N ALA A 77 40.11 -26.58 0.72
CA ALA A 77 39.25 -25.79 -0.16
C ALA A 77 38.57 -26.63 -1.24
N PHE A 78 39.29 -27.61 -1.81
CA PHE A 78 38.73 -28.57 -2.76
C PHE A 78 37.76 -29.57 -2.09
N SER A 79 38.04 -29.98 -0.85
CA SER A 79 37.14 -30.86 -0.08
C SER A 79 35.82 -30.15 0.25
N LEU A 80 35.89 -28.88 0.68
CA LEU A 80 34.72 -28.03 0.89
C LEU A 80 33.93 -27.81 -0.41
N TYR A 81 34.62 -27.48 -1.52
CA TYR A 81 33.98 -27.39 -2.83
C TYR A 81 33.28 -28.71 -3.22
N SER A 82 33.92 -29.86 -2.99
CA SER A 82 33.35 -31.17 -3.32
C SER A 82 32.10 -31.49 -2.50
N GLU A 83 32.08 -31.13 -1.21
CA GLU A 83 30.90 -31.27 -0.35
C GLU A 83 29.75 -30.34 -0.81
N LEU A 84 30.07 -29.06 -1.08
CA LEU A 84 29.12 -28.08 -1.62
C LEU A 84 28.53 -28.52 -2.96
N ALA A 85 29.36 -29.04 -3.88
CA ALA A 85 28.94 -29.55 -5.18
C ALA A 85 28.08 -30.82 -5.09
N GLN A 86 28.28 -31.66 -4.07
CA GLN A 86 27.49 -32.88 -3.86
C GLN A 86 26.15 -32.62 -3.14
N LYS A 87 26.11 -31.68 -2.20
CA LYS A 87 24.98 -31.50 -1.27
C LYS A 87 24.23 -30.18 -1.42
N GLY A 88 24.81 -29.17 -2.08
CA GLY A 88 24.35 -27.78 -2.06
C GLY A 88 24.60 -27.04 -0.74
N VAL A 89 25.08 -27.73 0.30
CA VAL A 89 25.34 -27.18 1.64
C VAL A 89 26.50 -27.89 2.32
N ALA A 90 27.33 -27.15 3.07
CA ALA A 90 28.41 -27.64 3.91
C ALA A 90 28.37 -26.98 5.29
N SER A 91 28.84 -27.67 6.33
CA SER A 91 28.81 -27.19 7.71
C SER A 91 30.01 -27.73 8.51
N GLY A 92 30.05 -27.46 9.82
CA GLY A 92 31.14 -27.93 10.68
C GLY A 92 32.49 -27.26 10.37
N ASP A 93 33.59 -28.02 10.50
CA ASP A 93 34.93 -27.45 10.55
C ASP A 93 35.41 -26.89 9.20
N LEU A 94 35.05 -27.50 8.06
CA LEU A 94 35.35 -26.95 6.73
C LEU A 94 34.62 -25.62 6.50
N ALA A 95 33.35 -25.52 6.88
CA ALA A 95 32.59 -24.29 6.77
C ALA A 95 33.05 -23.19 7.75
N ARG A 96 33.64 -23.57 8.90
CA ARG A 96 34.33 -22.64 9.80
C ARG A 96 35.65 -22.16 9.21
N ALA A 97 36.44 -23.06 8.61
CA ALA A 97 37.71 -22.74 7.98
C ALA A 97 37.54 -21.68 6.89
N TYR A 98 36.60 -21.85 5.96
CA TYR A 98 36.24 -20.83 4.95
C TYR A 98 35.88 -19.44 5.53
N LYS A 99 35.30 -19.38 6.73
CA LYS A 99 34.88 -18.13 7.37
C LYS A 99 36.03 -17.39 8.09
N VAL A 100 37.17 -18.06 8.31
CA VAL A 100 38.31 -17.56 9.10
C VAL A 100 39.61 -17.52 8.29
N GLU A 101 39.85 -18.51 7.44
CA GLU A 101 41.05 -18.69 6.63
C GLU A 101 40.82 -18.16 5.20
N GLU A 102 41.29 -16.94 4.94
CA GLU A 102 41.15 -16.26 3.64
C GLU A 102 41.66 -17.09 2.44
N ALA A 103 42.73 -17.87 2.64
CA ALA A 103 43.27 -18.78 1.64
C ALA A 103 42.25 -19.85 1.20
N ILE A 104 41.54 -20.46 2.15
CA ILE A 104 40.51 -21.47 1.87
C ILE A 104 39.29 -20.82 1.23
N ARG A 105 38.89 -19.63 1.72
CA ARG A 105 37.81 -18.83 1.13
C ARG A 105 38.05 -18.56 -0.35
N SER A 106 39.18 -17.93 -0.68
CA SER A 106 39.50 -17.53 -2.06
C SER A 106 39.59 -18.72 -3.02
N LEU A 107 40.16 -19.84 -2.57
CA LEU A 107 40.23 -21.06 -3.37
C LEU A 107 38.85 -21.70 -3.59
N THR A 108 38.03 -21.84 -2.55
CA THR A 108 36.68 -22.41 -2.69
C THR A 108 35.79 -21.51 -3.54
N ASP A 109 35.84 -20.19 -3.35
CA ASP A 109 35.10 -19.23 -4.18
C ASP A 109 35.51 -19.32 -5.65
N HIS A 110 36.82 -19.48 -5.95
CA HIS A 110 37.30 -19.69 -7.32
C HIS A 110 36.76 -20.99 -7.95
N PHE A 111 36.80 -22.13 -7.23
CA PHE A 111 36.22 -23.39 -7.72
C PHE A 111 34.71 -23.31 -7.94
N VAL A 112 33.99 -22.55 -7.11
CA VAL A 112 32.54 -22.35 -7.21
C VAL A 112 32.19 -21.39 -8.36
N GLU A 113 32.96 -20.33 -8.56
CA GLU A 113 32.77 -19.37 -9.65
C GLU A 113 33.08 -19.97 -11.04
N MET A 114 34.07 -20.87 -11.14
CA MET A 114 34.31 -21.68 -12.35
C MET A 114 33.10 -22.52 -12.81
N ASN A 115 32.07 -22.64 -11.96
CA ASN A 115 30.84 -23.39 -12.22
C ASN A 115 29.59 -22.50 -12.18
N ASP A 116 29.72 -21.20 -12.47
CA ASP A 116 28.62 -20.23 -12.52
C ASP A 116 27.79 -20.19 -11.21
N ALA A 117 28.44 -20.32 -10.05
CA ALA A 117 27.81 -20.36 -8.74
C ALA A 117 28.48 -19.39 -7.74
N VAL A 118 27.92 -19.29 -6.53
CA VAL A 118 28.44 -18.47 -5.42
C VAL A 118 28.28 -19.18 -4.07
N CYS A 119 29.21 -18.93 -3.15
CA CYS A 119 29.12 -19.37 -1.75
C CYS A 119 28.31 -18.38 -0.90
N LEU A 120 27.38 -18.91 -0.10
CA LEU A 120 26.47 -18.13 0.74
C LEU A 120 26.60 -18.56 2.21
N SER A 121 27.30 -17.76 3.01
CA SER A 121 27.48 -17.99 4.45
C SER A 121 26.23 -17.62 5.24
N VAL A 122 25.60 -18.62 5.86
CA VAL A 122 24.40 -18.47 6.71
C VAL A 122 24.67 -19.15 8.05
N GLY A 123 24.72 -18.39 9.15
CA GLY A 123 25.02 -18.94 10.48
C GLY A 123 26.31 -19.77 10.50
N GLN A 124 26.20 -21.05 10.89
CA GLN A 124 27.33 -22.00 10.88
C GLN A 124 27.56 -22.67 9.52
N GLU A 125 26.65 -22.52 8.55
CA GLU A 125 26.65 -23.24 7.27
C GLU A 125 27.16 -22.40 6.09
N LEU A 126 27.46 -23.07 4.97
CA LEU A 126 27.70 -22.49 3.66
C LEU A 126 26.79 -23.18 2.65
N TYR A 127 26.10 -22.37 1.85
CA TYR A 127 25.26 -22.84 0.75
C TYR A 127 25.92 -22.55 -0.59
N LEU A 128 25.79 -23.45 -1.55
CA LEU A 128 26.14 -23.20 -2.95
C LEU A 128 24.88 -22.78 -3.70
N VAL A 129 24.92 -21.61 -4.35
CA VAL A 129 23.79 -21.07 -5.11
C VAL A 129 24.21 -20.82 -6.57
N PRO A 130 23.48 -21.34 -7.58
CA PRO A 130 23.75 -21.04 -8.98
C PRO A 130 23.50 -19.54 -9.29
N LYS A 131 24.48 -18.86 -9.90
CA LYS A 131 24.32 -17.51 -10.48
C LYS A 131 23.53 -17.54 -11.79
N THR A 132 23.71 -18.60 -12.60
CA THR A 132 23.15 -18.68 -13.96
C THR A 132 22.48 -20.03 -14.25
N LYS A 133 21.69 -20.08 -15.34
CA LYS A 133 21.13 -21.32 -15.91
C LYS A 133 22.15 -22.23 -16.61
N LEU A 134 23.40 -21.78 -16.78
CA LEU A 134 24.50 -22.55 -17.38
C LEU A 134 25.30 -23.33 -16.33
N SER A 135 25.19 -22.93 -15.05
CA SER A 135 25.76 -23.67 -13.92
C SER A 135 25.29 -25.13 -13.93
N PRO A 136 26.20 -26.11 -13.71
CA PRO A 136 25.81 -27.53 -13.61
C PRO A 136 24.91 -27.83 -12.40
N PHE A 137 24.79 -26.87 -11.46
CA PHE A 137 23.95 -26.94 -10.27
C PHE A 137 22.53 -26.35 -10.50
N HIS A 138 22.22 -25.85 -11.70
CA HIS A 138 20.90 -25.29 -12.03
C HIS A 138 19.81 -26.36 -12.11
N VAL A 139 18.70 -26.16 -11.39
CA VAL A 139 17.51 -27.02 -11.47
C VAL A 139 16.55 -26.49 -12.54
N THR A 140 16.27 -27.30 -13.56
CA THR A 140 15.44 -26.92 -14.70
C THR A 140 13.94 -26.90 -14.36
N ASN A 141 13.16 -26.09 -15.10
CA ASN A 141 11.70 -26.01 -14.98
C ASN A 141 11.01 -27.38 -15.07
N GLU A 142 11.51 -28.32 -15.91
CA GLU A 142 10.93 -29.67 -16.03
C GLU A 142 11.18 -30.53 -14.77
N GLN A 143 12.35 -30.39 -14.14
CA GLN A 143 12.63 -31.06 -12.87
C GLN A 143 11.73 -30.50 -11.76
N LEU A 144 11.61 -29.17 -11.65
CA LEU A 144 10.77 -28.51 -10.64
C LEU A 144 9.29 -28.90 -10.77
N LYS A 145 8.73 -28.84 -11.99
CA LYS A 145 7.35 -29.27 -12.24
C LYS A 145 7.14 -30.75 -11.87
N LYS A 146 8.04 -31.63 -12.32
CA LYS A 146 7.96 -33.08 -12.04
C LYS A 146 8.06 -33.41 -10.54
N MET A 147 8.83 -32.63 -9.77
CA MET A 147 9.00 -32.82 -8.33
C MET A 147 7.83 -32.26 -7.50
N HIS A 148 7.30 -31.10 -7.87
CA HIS A 148 6.41 -30.32 -6.97
C HIS A 148 4.99 -30.07 -7.50
N LEU A 149 4.80 -29.99 -8.82
CA LEU A 149 3.51 -29.63 -9.45
C LEU A 149 2.83 -30.78 -10.20
N GLY A 150 3.54 -31.90 -10.40
CA GLY A 150 3.02 -33.12 -11.02
C GLY A 150 3.25 -33.21 -12.54
N THR A 151 3.03 -34.40 -13.09
CA THR A 151 3.46 -34.78 -14.45
C THR A 151 2.68 -34.14 -15.59
N LYS A 152 1.63 -33.36 -15.30
CA LYS A 152 0.84 -32.59 -16.29
C LYS A 152 1.00 -31.07 -16.14
N ALA A 153 1.79 -30.59 -15.20
CA ALA A 153 1.99 -29.16 -14.99
C ALA A 153 2.65 -28.50 -16.21
N THR A 154 2.14 -27.32 -16.59
CA THR A 154 2.74 -26.46 -17.59
C THR A 154 3.68 -25.46 -16.92
N ASN A 155 4.28 -24.56 -17.71
CA ASN A 155 5.08 -23.47 -17.12
C ASN A 155 4.20 -22.42 -16.42
N VAL A 156 2.88 -22.38 -16.67
CA VAL A 156 1.96 -21.43 -16.01
C VAL A 156 1.80 -21.79 -14.53
N GLU A 157 1.61 -23.07 -14.17
CA GLU A 157 1.63 -23.51 -12.77
C GLU A 157 2.95 -23.19 -12.06
N LEU A 158 4.08 -23.26 -12.79
CA LEU A 158 5.40 -22.92 -12.24
C LEU A 158 5.56 -21.42 -12.01
N TYR A 159 5.07 -20.57 -12.93
CA TYR A 159 5.09 -19.12 -12.78
C TYR A 159 4.15 -18.64 -11.69
N LEU A 160 2.97 -19.28 -11.53
CA LEU A 160 2.06 -19.02 -10.41
C LEU A 160 2.69 -19.43 -9.06
N LEU A 161 3.41 -20.54 -9.01
CA LEU A 161 4.19 -20.95 -7.82
C LEU A 161 5.27 -19.92 -7.48
N TYR A 162 6.01 -19.41 -8.47
CA TYR A 162 6.98 -18.34 -8.24
C TYR A 162 6.31 -17.03 -7.79
N PHE A 163 5.18 -16.65 -8.39
CA PHE A 163 4.41 -15.47 -7.99
C PHE A 163 3.97 -15.55 -6.53
N CYS A 164 3.31 -16.64 -6.13
CA CYS A 164 2.91 -16.86 -4.73
C CYS A 164 4.11 -16.83 -3.78
N SER A 165 5.27 -17.33 -4.21
CA SER A 165 6.53 -17.30 -3.44
C SER A 165 7.10 -15.88 -3.28
N ILE A 166 7.03 -15.05 -4.32
CA ILE A 166 7.46 -13.64 -4.29
C ILE A 166 6.53 -12.82 -3.39
N VAL A 167 5.21 -13.02 -3.50
CA VAL A 167 4.23 -12.38 -2.60
C VAL A 167 4.48 -12.80 -1.15
N LEU A 168 4.72 -14.10 -0.89
CA LEU A 168 5.05 -14.56 0.47
C LEU A 168 6.30 -13.88 1.01
N ILE A 169 7.37 -13.79 0.22
CA ILE A 169 8.59 -13.10 0.64
C ILE A 169 8.27 -11.63 0.95
N GLY A 170 7.58 -10.92 0.07
CA GLY A 170 7.20 -9.52 0.27
C GLY A 170 6.30 -9.28 1.49
N CYS A 171 5.47 -10.24 1.90
CA CYS A 171 4.72 -10.15 3.16
C CYS A 171 5.61 -9.97 4.40
N PHE A 172 6.89 -10.40 4.34
CA PHE A 172 7.85 -10.22 5.44
C PHE A 172 8.62 -8.89 5.38
N TYR A 173 8.58 -8.14 4.28
CA TYR A 173 9.35 -6.89 4.12
C TYR A 173 8.41 -5.74 3.72
N ASP A 174 8.07 -4.88 4.67
CA ASP A 174 7.11 -3.76 4.56
C ASP A 174 7.40 -2.75 3.41
N SER A 175 8.60 -2.79 2.84
CA SER A 175 8.90 -2.18 1.54
C SER A 175 10.02 -2.92 0.81
N TYR A 176 10.11 -2.71 -0.51
CA TYR A 176 11.25 -3.12 -1.34
C TYR A 176 12.58 -2.44 -0.96
N GLN A 177 12.57 -1.51 0.01
CA GLN A 177 13.75 -0.84 0.56
C GLN A 177 14.18 -1.42 1.93
N SER A 178 13.34 -2.25 2.58
CA SER A 178 13.70 -2.88 3.86
C SER A 178 14.59 -4.11 3.64
N ILE A 179 15.78 -4.09 4.23
CA ILE A 179 16.71 -5.23 4.22
C ILE A 179 16.38 -6.21 5.37
N GLU A 180 15.69 -5.74 6.42
CA GLU A 180 15.25 -6.57 7.56
C GLU A 180 13.75 -6.90 7.46
N PRO A 181 13.34 -8.11 7.88
CA PRO A 181 11.94 -8.50 7.89
C PRO A 181 11.18 -7.87 9.06
N THR A 182 9.99 -7.35 8.79
CA THR A 182 9.08 -6.71 9.75
C THR A 182 8.06 -7.68 10.33
N LEU A 183 7.72 -8.75 9.59
CA LEU A 183 6.79 -9.79 10.02
C LEU A 183 7.53 -10.94 10.71
N ASN A 184 6.95 -11.50 11.78
CA ASN A 184 7.53 -12.65 12.48
C ASN A 184 7.06 -13.99 11.90
N PHE A 185 5.80 -14.08 11.46
CA PHE A 185 5.17 -15.27 10.88
C PHE A 185 3.90 -14.87 10.14
N ILE A 186 3.38 -15.75 9.28
CA ILE A 186 2.11 -15.60 8.56
C ILE A 186 1.37 -16.93 8.51
N SER A 187 0.03 -16.91 8.57
CA SER A 187 -0.81 -18.07 8.33
C SER A 187 -1.05 -18.33 6.83
N LEU A 188 -1.55 -19.52 6.49
CA LEU A 188 -1.98 -19.84 5.12
C LEU A 188 -3.13 -18.93 4.63
N ASP A 189 -4.02 -18.50 5.52
CA ASP A 189 -5.21 -17.71 5.17
C ASP A 189 -4.86 -16.22 4.98
N GLU A 190 -3.94 -15.67 5.78
CA GLU A 190 -3.38 -14.33 5.57
C GLU A 190 -2.59 -14.27 4.24
N TRP A 191 -1.77 -15.28 3.97
CA TRP A 191 -1.04 -15.35 2.70
C TRP A 191 -1.97 -15.54 1.49
N LEU A 192 -3.08 -16.27 1.63
CA LEU A 192 -4.12 -16.36 0.60
C LEU A 192 -4.70 -14.97 0.26
N ASN A 193 -5.05 -14.20 1.30
CA ASN A 193 -5.58 -12.85 1.12
C ASN A 193 -4.55 -11.94 0.42
N GLU A 194 -3.27 -12.01 0.79
CA GLU A 194 -2.23 -11.23 0.10
C GLU A 194 -2.01 -11.65 -1.35
N VAL A 195 -2.09 -12.94 -1.69
CA VAL A 195 -2.04 -13.38 -3.09
C VAL A 195 -3.27 -12.90 -3.87
N ASN A 196 -4.46 -12.91 -3.28
CA ASN A 196 -5.67 -12.34 -3.88
C ASN A 196 -5.51 -10.82 -4.11
N ASN A 197 -5.09 -10.06 -3.09
CA ASN A 197 -4.85 -8.62 -3.17
C ASN A 197 -3.91 -8.25 -4.34
N ARG A 198 -2.82 -9.02 -4.54
CA ARG A 198 -1.89 -8.80 -5.66
C ARG A 198 -2.44 -9.24 -7.02
N ILE A 199 -3.25 -10.29 -7.09
CA ILE A 199 -3.91 -10.69 -8.35
C ILE A 199 -4.95 -9.63 -8.76
N ASP A 200 -5.74 -9.12 -7.81
CA ASP A 200 -6.79 -8.15 -8.13
C ASP A 200 -6.21 -6.76 -8.44
N SER A 201 -5.11 -6.34 -7.79
CA SER A 201 -4.34 -5.17 -8.21
C SER A 201 -3.79 -5.32 -9.65
N LEU A 202 -3.36 -6.51 -10.07
CA LEU A 202 -2.98 -6.76 -11.47
C LEU A 202 -4.18 -6.70 -12.44
N LYS A 203 -5.42 -6.94 -11.97
CA LYS A 203 -6.66 -6.78 -12.77
C LYS A 203 -7.14 -5.33 -12.89
N GLU A 204 -6.66 -4.41 -12.05
CA GLU A 204 -6.93 -2.97 -12.19
C GLU A 204 -6.28 -2.36 -13.45
N HIS A 205 -5.32 -3.05 -14.06
CA HIS A 205 -4.68 -2.64 -15.31
C HIS A 205 -5.49 -2.98 -16.57
N ASP A 206 -5.41 -2.09 -17.56
CA ASP A 206 -5.86 -2.39 -18.92
C ASP A 206 -4.96 -3.41 -19.62
N ILE A 207 -5.50 -4.05 -20.65
CA ILE A 207 -4.84 -5.15 -21.36
C ILE A 207 -3.56 -4.68 -22.07
N GLU A 208 -3.52 -3.46 -22.61
CA GLU A 208 -2.34 -2.92 -23.29
C GLU A 208 -1.19 -2.67 -22.29
N LYS A 209 -1.52 -2.17 -21.09
CA LYS A 209 -0.55 -2.03 -20.00
C LYS A 209 -0.06 -3.36 -19.47
N LEU A 210 -0.94 -4.35 -19.25
CA LEU A 210 -0.53 -5.72 -18.90
C LEU A 210 0.41 -6.32 -19.96
N GLU A 211 0.09 -6.15 -21.24
CA GLU A 211 0.95 -6.56 -22.35
C GLU A 211 2.31 -5.85 -22.39
N GLN A 212 2.41 -4.60 -21.91
CA GLN A 212 3.69 -3.91 -21.74
C GLN A 212 4.49 -4.53 -20.58
N LEU A 213 3.83 -4.75 -19.45
CA LEU A 213 4.43 -5.29 -18.22
C LEU A 213 4.89 -6.75 -18.39
N GLU A 214 4.19 -7.57 -19.18
CA GLU A 214 4.65 -8.93 -19.52
C GLU A 214 6.00 -8.88 -20.26
N LYS A 215 6.16 -7.93 -21.19
CA LYS A 215 7.38 -7.76 -22.01
C LYS A 215 8.53 -7.17 -21.19
N GLU A 216 8.24 -6.20 -20.32
CA GLU A 216 9.21 -5.53 -19.45
C GLU A 216 9.81 -6.47 -18.40
N PHE A 217 8.96 -7.10 -17.58
CA PHE A 217 9.42 -7.96 -16.49
C PHE A 217 9.76 -9.39 -16.96
N SER A 218 9.31 -9.80 -18.15
CA SER A 218 9.36 -11.19 -18.67
C SER A 218 8.49 -12.20 -17.91
N TYR A 219 7.43 -11.72 -17.24
CA TYR A 219 6.42 -12.54 -16.55
C TYR A 219 5.17 -12.68 -17.42
N ARG A 220 4.38 -13.74 -17.22
CA ARG A 220 3.10 -13.94 -17.93
C ARG A 220 1.91 -13.59 -17.03
N TRP A 221 1.76 -12.31 -16.71
CA TRP A 221 0.73 -11.79 -15.82
C TRP A 221 -0.68 -12.25 -16.19
N THR A 222 -1.06 -12.16 -17.47
CA THR A 222 -2.40 -12.55 -17.93
C THR A 222 -2.65 -14.04 -17.67
N ALA A 223 -1.64 -14.89 -17.95
CA ALA A 223 -1.75 -16.33 -17.70
C ALA A 223 -1.68 -16.69 -16.20
N ILE A 224 -1.07 -15.85 -15.36
CA ILE A 224 -1.07 -16.01 -13.90
C ILE A 224 -2.47 -15.70 -13.35
N ILE A 225 -3.10 -14.61 -13.79
CA ILE A 225 -4.49 -14.22 -13.45
C ILE A 225 -5.47 -15.32 -13.89
N GLU A 226 -5.47 -15.68 -15.19
CA GLU A 226 -6.31 -16.76 -15.74
C GLU A 226 -6.18 -18.07 -14.95
N LYS A 227 -4.96 -18.40 -14.49
CA LYS A 227 -4.69 -19.63 -13.76
C LYS A 227 -5.17 -19.57 -12.30
N TRP A 228 -5.14 -18.39 -11.67
CA TRP A 228 -5.59 -18.19 -10.29
C TRP A 228 -7.11 -18.09 -10.16
N ASP A 229 -7.78 -17.49 -11.15
CA ASP A 229 -9.24 -17.43 -11.22
C ASP A 229 -9.87 -18.77 -11.68
N ALA A 230 -9.07 -19.69 -12.25
CA ALA A 230 -9.48 -21.05 -12.58
C ALA A 230 -9.33 -22.07 -11.40
N LEU A 231 -9.10 -21.59 -10.18
CA LEU A 231 -9.07 -22.41 -8.95
C LEU A 231 -10.36 -22.20 -8.14
N ASP A 232 -10.96 -23.27 -7.61
CA ASP A 232 -12.26 -23.19 -6.91
C ASP A 232 -12.15 -22.44 -5.56
N ASP A 233 -12.82 -21.29 -5.44
CA ASP A 233 -13.10 -20.60 -4.16
C ASP A 233 -14.19 -21.32 -3.33
N VAL A 234 -15.12 -22.00 -3.99
CA VAL A 234 -16.41 -22.46 -3.42
C VAL A 234 -16.26 -23.46 -2.26
N LYS A 235 -15.06 -24.03 -2.05
CA LYS A 235 -14.78 -25.03 -1.01
C LYS A 235 -14.43 -24.46 0.36
N GLU A 236 -14.16 -23.16 0.48
CA GLU A 236 -13.53 -22.59 1.68
C GLU A 236 -14.51 -22.40 2.86
N THR A 237 -15.82 -22.51 2.63
CA THR A 237 -16.87 -22.44 3.67
C THR A 237 -17.45 -23.80 4.10
N ALA A 238 -17.00 -24.91 3.50
CA ALA A 238 -17.67 -26.22 3.61
C ALA A 238 -16.98 -27.21 4.57
N ASN A 239 -17.64 -27.54 5.68
CA ASN A 239 -17.16 -28.55 6.63
C ASN A 239 -17.21 -29.99 6.05
N LYS A 240 -16.06 -30.45 5.55
CA LYS A 240 -15.67 -31.84 5.19
C LYS A 240 -16.20 -32.49 3.89
N GLN A 241 -15.21 -32.97 3.12
CA GLN A 241 -15.12 -34.20 2.31
C GLN A 241 -15.34 -34.19 0.78
N SER A 242 -14.27 -34.67 0.11
CA SER A 242 -14.23 -35.35 -1.21
C SER A 242 -14.34 -34.49 -2.48
N GLY A 243 -13.91 -35.06 -3.62
CA GLY A 243 -14.00 -34.44 -4.95
C GLY A 243 -12.73 -33.71 -5.41
N ASN A 244 -12.12 -34.23 -6.47
CA ASN A 244 -10.78 -33.88 -6.97
C ASN A 244 -10.76 -32.58 -7.81
N THR A 245 -11.03 -31.42 -7.20
CA THR A 245 -10.70 -30.09 -7.75
C THR A 245 -9.73 -29.35 -6.83
N LEU A 246 -8.85 -28.55 -7.44
CA LEU A 246 -7.77 -27.79 -6.81
C LEU A 246 -8.32 -26.42 -6.39
N SER A 247 -8.35 -26.12 -5.09
CA SER A 247 -8.68 -24.79 -4.56
C SER A 247 -7.42 -23.94 -4.42
N ARG A 248 -7.59 -22.63 -4.23
CA ARG A 248 -6.47 -21.70 -4.00
C ARG A 248 -5.62 -22.12 -2.80
N LEU A 249 -6.25 -22.45 -1.66
CA LEU A 249 -5.56 -23.04 -0.49
C LEU A 249 -4.76 -24.32 -0.80
N SER A 250 -5.25 -25.23 -1.64
CA SER A 250 -4.51 -26.48 -1.94
C SER A 250 -3.35 -26.27 -2.93
N PHE A 251 -3.42 -25.22 -3.75
CA PHE A 251 -2.27 -24.73 -4.50
C PHE A 251 -1.23 -24.08 -3.57
N LEU A 252 -1.63 -23.17 -2.67
CA LEU A 252 -0.73 -22.53 -1.72
C LEU A 252 -0.05 -23.53 -0.77
N ASP A 253 -0.74 -24.57 -0.30
CA ASP A 253 -0.11 -25.67 0.44
C ASP A 253 0.97 -26.41 -0.38
N THR A 254 0.79 -26.49 -1.70
CA THR A 254 1.79 -27.07 -2.61
C THR A 254 3.00 -26.14 -2.76
N VAL A 255 2.79 -24.83 -2.86
CA VAL A 255 3.87 -23.82 -2.81
C VAL A 255 4.59 -23.83 -1.45
N ARG A 256 3.85 -23.92 -0.33
CA ARG A 256 4.38 -24.06 1.04
C ARG A 256 5.31 -25.26 1.14
N ARG A 257 4.88 -26.44 0.67
CA ARG A 257 5.68 -27.67 0.66
C ARG A 257 6.93 -27.55 -0.23
N PHE A 258 6.85 -26.88 -1.36
CA PHE A 258 8.01 -26.52 -2.19
C PHE A 258 9.00 -25.64 -1.39
N LEU A 259 8.53 -24.54 -0.79
CA LEU A 259 9.38 -23.60 -0.06
C LEU A 259 10.04 -24.23 1.18
N ILE A 260 9.34 -25.09 1.92
CA ILE A 260 9.92 -25.89 3.01
C ILE A 260 11.02 -26.84 2.48
N THR A 261 10.80 -27.47 1.32
CA THR A 261 11.77 -28.42 0.74
C THR A 261 13.11 -27.76 0.41
N TYR A 262 13.11 -26.49 0.00
CA TYR A 262 14.34 -25.71 -0.25
C TYR A 262 14.81 -24.89 0.97
N GLN A 263 14.19 -25.09 2.14
CA GLN A 263 14.45 -24.36 3.40
C GLN A 263 14.27 -22.84 3.26
N ILE A 264 13.33 -22.39 2.43
CA ILE A 264 13.00 -20.97 2.28
C ILE A 264 12.08 -20.51 3.42
N VAL A 265 11.16 -21.38 3.86
CA VAL A 265 10.30 -21.17 5.02
C VAL A 265 10.28 -22.41 5.90
N GLU A 266 9.93 -22.22 7.17
CA GLU A 266 9.69 -23.29 8.14
C GLU A 266 8.34 -23.11 8.84
N ASN A 267 7.75 -24.20 9.34
CA ASN A 267 6.49 -24.15 10.08
C ASN A 267 6.80 -24.01 11.57
N ILE A 268 6.17 -23.06 12.25
CA ILE A 268 6.37 -22.83 13.69
C ILE A 268 5.29 -23.50 14.57
N GLY A 269 4.13 -23.80 13.98
CA GLY A 269 2.96 -24.37 14.66
C GLY A 269 1.69 -23.98 13.91
N ASN A 270 0.52 -24.43 14.39
CA ASN A 270 -0.84 -23.88 14.12
C ASN A 270 -1.31 -23.62 12.67
N GLY A 271 -0.52 -23.87 11.63
CA GLY A 271 -0.76 -23.39 10.25
C GLY A 271 0.08 -22.16 9.86
N GLU A 272 0.94 -21.69 10.77
CA GLU A 272 1.82 -20.53 10.65
C GLU A 272 3.21 -20.92 10.11
N ILE A 273 3.76 -20.09 9.22
CA ILE A 273 5.10 -20.22 8.62
C ILE A 273 5.93 -18.95 8.82
N THR A 274 7.25 -19.11 8.87
CA THR A 274 8.22 -18.00 8.93
C THR A 274 9.37 -18.20 7.94
N ILE A 275 10.03 -17.12 7.54
CA ILE A 275 11.21 -17.18 6.65
C ILE A 275 12.47 -17.59 7.44
N THR A 276 13.27 -18.49 6.86
CA THR A 276 14.51 -18.95 7.50
C THR A 276 15.62 -17.88 7.42
N GLU A 277 16.65 -18.02 8.26
CA GLU A 277 17.88 -17.20 8.18
C GLU A 277 18.53 -17.27 6.78
N LYS A 278 18.44 -18.42 6.11
CA LYS A 278 18.90 -18.62 4.73
C LYS A 278 18.17 -17.68 3.77
N THR A 279 16.85 -17.54 3.91
CA THR A 279 16.04 -16.60 3.13
C THR A 279 16.36 -15.16 3.44
N LYS A 280 16.52 -14.79 4.72
CA LYS A 280 16.91 -13.42 5.12
C LYS A 280 18.24 -13.01 4.46
N VAL A 281 19.25 -13.88 4.50
CA VAL A 281 20.55 -13.62 3.87
C VAL A 281 20.46 -13.59 2.34
N ILE A 282 19.66 -14.45 1.71
CA ILE A 282 19.45 -14.42 0.24
C ILE A 282 18.71 -13.14 -0.19
N VAL A 283 17.68 -12.74 0.55
CA VAL A 283 16.87 -11.55 0.23
C VAL A 283 17.69 -10.28 0.38
N GLY A 284 18.33 -10.09 1.54
CA GLY A 284 19.13 -8.90 1.82
C GLY A 284 20.44 -8.76 1.04
N ARG A 285 20.94 -9.84 0.40
CA ARG A 285 22.16 -9.80 -0.44
C ARG A 285 21.93 -9.86 -1.95
N TYR A 286 20.75 -10.29 -2.39
CA TYR A 286 20.47 -10.48 -3.82
C TYR A 286 19.07 -10.00 -4.18
N PHE A 287 18.03 -10.45 -3.48
CA PHE A 287 16.66 -10.17 -3.93
C PHE A 287 16.23 -8.69 -3.80
N MET A 288 16.81 -7.91 -2.87
CA MET A 288 16.56 -6.46 -2.80
C MET A 288 17.45 -5.63 -3.72
N GLU A 289 18.48 -6.21 -4.36
CA GLU A 289 19.26 -5.49 -5.35
C GLU A 289 18.48 -5.41 -6.68
N ARG A 290 18.32 -4.19 -7.21
CA ARG A 290 17.43 -3.92 -8.36
C ARG A 290 17.81 -4.69 -9.64
N GLU A 291 19.07 -5.10 -9.79
CA GLU A 291 19.54 -5.93 -10.91
C GLU A 291 18.92 -7.34 -10.91
N PHE A 292 18.84 -7.99 -9.74
CA PHE A 292 18.24 -9.31 -9.60
C PHE A 292 16.72 -9.23 -9.43
N ASN A 293 16.21 -8.22 -8.70
CA ASN A 293 14.77 -8.00 -8.52
C ASN A 293 14.07 -7.56 -9.82
N ARG A 294 14.78 -6.81 -10.67
CA ARG A 294 14.25 -6.09 -11.84
C ARG A 294 13.11 -5.12 -11.53
N GLY A 295 12.94 -4.74 -10.26
CA GLY A 295 11.82 -3.91 -9.80
C GLY A 295 10.49 -4.65 -9.69
N ILE A 296 10.46 -6.00 -9.66
CA ILE A 296 9.19 -6.73 -9.51
C ILE A 296 8.51 -6.47 -8.16
N LEU A 297 9.27 -6.32 -7.06
CA LEU A 297 8.70 -5.91 -5.78
C LEU A 297 8.27 -4.44 -5.79
N GLU A 298 9.07 -3.57 -6.40
CA GLU A 298 8.74 -2.16 -6.61
C GLU A 298 7.39 -2.04 -7.33
N PHE A 299 7.19 -2.76 -8.43
CA PHE A 299 5.92 -2.84 -9.17
C PHE A 299 4.78 -3.47 -8.36
N LEU A 300 4.95 -4.65 -7.76
CA LEU A 300 3.89 -5.37 -7.04
C LEU A 300 3.45 -4.70 -5.72
N TYR A 301 4.22 -3.72 -5.22
CA TYR A 301 3.90 -3.00 -3.97
C TYR A 301 3.71 -1.49 -4.18
N ALA A 302 4.07 -0.94 -5.35
CA ALA A 302 3.80 0.47 -5.69
C ALA A 302 2.31 0.82 -5.60
N PHE A 303 1.40 -0.08 -6.00
CA PHE A 303 -0.04 0.16 -5.87
C PHE A 303 -0.52 0.26 -4.42
N GLU A 304 0.14 -0.42 -3.49
CA GLU A 304 -0.11 -0.15 -2.07
C GLU A 304 0.40 1.22 -1.65
N GLU A 305 1.59 1.64 -2.07
CA GLU A 305 2.09 3.00 -1.75
C GLU A 305 1.23 4.10 -2.39
N GLU A 306 0.81 3.95 -3.65
CA GLU A 306 -0.06 4.89 -4.33
C GLU A 306 -1.47 4.91 -3.73
N GLN A 307 -2.09 3.75 -3.46
CA GLN A 307 -3.37 3.74 -2.75
C GLN A 307 -3.23 4.25 -1.30
N LYS A 308 -2.16 3.92 -0.56
CA LYS A 308 -1.88 4.45 0.80
C LYS A 308 -1.58 5.96 0.78
N ARG A 309 -1.11 6.53 -0.34
CA ARG A 309 -0.94 7.97 -0.55
C ARG A 309 -2.26 8.65 -0.94
N GLN A 310 -2.97 8.14 -1.94
CA GLN A 310 -4.28 8.66 -2.39
C GLN A 310 -5.34 8.64 -1.27
N LYS A 311 -5.24 7.71 -0.31
CA LYS A 311 -6.12 7.62 0.86
C LYS A 311 -5.72 8.54 2.04
N ARG A 312 -4.61 9.30 1.95
CA ARG A 312 -4.16 10.25 3.00
C ARG A 312 -4.59 11.68 2.66
N TYR A 313 -5.45 12.26 3.48
CA TYR A 313 -5.67 13.70 3.53
C TYR A 313 -4.63 14.34 4.45
N HIS A 314 -4.01 15.44 4.01
CA HIS A 314 -3.01 16.20 4.78
C HIS A 314 -3.65 17.44 5.44
N ASP A 315 -3.30 18.64 4.99
CA ASP A 315 -3.81 19.92 5.52
C ASP A 315 -4.71 20.57 4.45
N GLU A 316 -5.92 20.01 4.30
CA GLU A 316 -6.84 20.24 3.18
C GLU A 316 -8.18 20.83 3.64
N ILE A 317 -8.73 21.79 2.88
CA ILE A 317 -10.03 22.43 3.16
C ILE A 317 -10.97 22.27 1.96
N PHE A 318 -12.09 21.59 2.17
CA PHE A 318 -13.11 21.36 1.15
C PHE A 318 -14.24 22.40 1.27
N LEU A 319 -14.43 23.22 0.23
CA LEU A 319 -15.41 24.31 0.22
C LEU A 319 -16.75 23.86 -0.39
N PHE A 320 -17.83 23.91 0.41
CA PHE A 320 -19.18 23.51 0.01
C PHE A 320 -20.18 24.68 0.11
N ASP A 321 -20.10 25.64 -0.82
CA ASP A 321 -20.93 26.87 -0.84
C ASP A 321 -22.25 26.68 -1.62
N GLY A 322 -22.98 25.58 -1.40
CA GLY A 322 -24.21 25.28 -2.13
C GLY A 322 -25.00 24.06 -1.64
N HIS A 323 -26.27 23.94 -2.06
CA HIS A 323 -27.21 22.91 -1.56
C HIS A 323 -26.84 21.46 -1.87
N ASN A 324 -25.97 21.21 -2.85
CA ASN A 324 -25.49 19.88 -3.21
C ASN A 324 -23.99 19.97 -3.51
N GLY A 325 -23.19 19.11 -2.89
CA GLY A 325 -21.77 18.90 -3.20
C GLY A 325 -21.55 17.49 -3.74
N ALA A 326 -20.62 17.33 -4.68
CA ALA A 326 -20.25 16.04 -5.24
C ALA A 326 -18.74 15.83 -5.14
N VAL A 327 -18.32 14.85 -4.33
CA VAL A 327 -16.92 14.44 -4.21
C VAL A 327 -16.69 13.25 -5.13
N LEU A 328 -16.20 13.51 -6.34
CA LEU A 328 -15.87 12.47 -7.30
C LEU A 328 -14.47 11.91 -6.99
N LEU A 329 -14.43 10.63 -6.65
CA LEU A 329 -13.22 9.84 -6.46
C LEU A 329 -13.36 8.57 -7.28
N GLU A 330 -12.23 7.92 -7.59
CA GLU A 330 -12.23 6.63 -8.27
C GLU A 330 -12.62 5.50 -7.30
N ASN A 331 -12.79 4.28 -7.80
CA ASN A 331 -12.94 3.12 -6.93
C ASN A 331 -11.56 2.78 -6.32
N GLY A 332 -11.52 2.28 -5.09
CA GLY A 332 -10.29 2.24 -4.28
C GLY A 332 -9.85 3.61 -3.73
N GLY A 333 -10.04 4.70 -4.49
CA GLY A 333 -9.62 6.09 -4.22
C GLY A 333 -10.27 6.82 -3.03
N GLY A 334 -10.62 6.13 -1.94
CA GLY A 334 -10.83 6.77 -0.64
C GLY A 334 -12.25 7.23 -0.26
N LYS A 335 -13.28 7.01 -1.08
CA LYS A 335 -14.69 7.43 -0.79
C LYS A 335 -15.14 7.16 0.65
N THR A 336 -15.00 5.92 1.12
CA THR A 336 -15.39 5.54 2.50
C THR A 336 -14.50 6.21 3.55
N VAL A 337 -13.21 6.42 3.26
CA VAL A 337 -12.25 7.10 4.15
C VAL A 337 -12.65 8.57 4.33
N PHE A 338 -13.03 9.25 3.25
CA PHE A 338 -13.56 10.61 3.30
C PHE A 338 -14.82 10.69 4.18
N ILE A 339 -15.83 9.86 3.91
CA ILE A 339 -17.09 9.84 4.67
C ILE A 339 -16.83 9.54 6.15
N GLN A 340 -16.01 8.52 6.44
CA GLN A 340 -15.63 8.14 7.80
C GLN A 340 -14.87 9.26 8.53
N THR A 341 -14.04 10.02 7.81
CA THR A 341 -13.31 11.18 8.36
C THR A 341 -14.27 12.31 8.70
N VAL A 342 -15.12 12.75 7.77
CA VAL A 342 -16.07 13.87 7.97
C VAL A 342 -17.03 13.58 9.12
N LEU A 343 -17.51 12.33 9.26
CA LEU A 343 -18.35 11.89 10.38
C LEU A 343 -17.73 12.18 11.75
N GLN A 344 -16.40 12.15 11.90
CA GLN A 344 -15.74 12.34 13.19
C GLN A 344 -15.95 13.74 13.78
N ALA A 345 -16.25 14.75 12.97
CA ALA A 345 -16.55 16.09 13.46
C ALA A 345 -17.87 16.16 14.25
N ILE A 346 -18.84 15.27 13.95
CA ILE A 346 -20.23 15.35 14.45
C ILE A 346 -20.60 14.14 15.31
N ILE A 347 -20.22 12.94 14.88
CA ILE A 347 -20.29 11.70 15.65
C ILE A 347 -18.87 11.08 15.83
N PRO A 348 -18.08 11.62 16.78
CA PRO A 348 -16.73 11.14 17.07
C PRO A 348 -16.69 9.66 17.48
N HIS A 349 -15.66 8.96 17.02
CA HIS A 349 -15.39 7.53 17.26
C HIS A 349 -16.38 6.58 16.54
N THR A 350 -17.10 7.07 15.52
CA THR A 350 -17.98 6.23 14.71
C THR A 350 -17.21 5.49 13.61
N ASP A 351 -17.28 4.16 13.65
CA ASP A 351 -16.77 3.25 12.64
C ASP A 351 -17.78 3.09 11.47
N ILE A 352 -17.31 2.65 10.29
CA ILE A 352 -18.18 2.28 9.14
C ILE A 352 -17.92 0.81 8.78
N ALA A 353 -18.99 0.03 8.66
CA ALA A 353 -18.92 -1.43 8.44
C ALA A 353 -17.96 -2.07 9.47
N GLU A 354 -16.94 -2.81 9.02
CA GLU A 354 -15.91 -3.39 9.88
C GLU A 354 -14.67 -2.48 10.06
N ARG A 355 -14.59 -1.34 9.34
CA ARG A 355 -13.43 -0.45 9.32
C ARG A 355 -13.45 0.49 10.52
N LYS A 356 -12.48 0.31 11.41
CA LYS A 356 -12.37 1.13 12.63
C LYS A 356 -11.66 2.44 12.34
N VAL A 357 -12.07 3.53 13.00
CA VAL A 357 -11.47 4.87 12.80
C VAL A 357 -9.96 4.85 13.06
N LYS A 358 -9.51 4.05 14.05
CA LYS A 358 -8.09 3.86 14.39
C LYS A 358 -7.24 3.19 13.30
N ASP A 359 -7.88 2.48 12.36
CA ASP A 359 -7.26 1.78 11.24
C ASP A 359 -7.48 2.53 9.91
N THR A 360 -8.20 3.66 9.97
CA THR A 360 -8.55 4.53 8.84
C THR A 360 -7.77 5.85 8.87
N LEU A 361 -7.51 6.38 10.06
CA LEU A 361 -6.70 7.57 10.29
C LEU A 361 -5.33 7.19 10.87
N ASN A 362 -4.27 7.82 10.36
CA ASN A 362 -2.94 7.65 10.92
C ASN A 362 -2.79 8.43 12.23
N LEU A 363 -2.96 7.74 13.35
CA LEU A 363 -2.89 8.29 14.71
C LEU A 363 -1.58 7.89 15.45
N ASP A 364 -0.60 7.35 14.72
CA ASP A 364 0.72 6.99 15.25
C ASP A 364 1.78 8.04 14.91
N GLU A 365 1.68 8.69 13.74
CA GLU A 365 2.49 9.86 13.38
C GLU A 365 2.06 11.14 14.12
N GLY A 366 0.85 11.19 14.71
CA GLY A 366 0.38 12.39 15.43
C GLY A 366 -1.09 12.35 15.85
N ALA A 367 -1.66 13.54 16.09
CA ALA A 367 -3.10 13.72 16.25
C ALA A 367 -3.72 14.08 14.88
N ALA A 368 -4.95 13.61 14.64
CA ALA A 368 -5.73 14.00 13.46
C ALA A 368 -6.77 15.05 13.85
N HIS A 369 -6.93 16.09 13.04
CA HIS A 369 -7.89 17.16 13.25
C HIS A 369 -8.95 17.13 12.15
N ILE A 370 -10.22 17.11 12.53
CA ILE A 370 -11.36 17.19 11.61
C ILE A 370 -12.24 18.34 12.06
N ALA A 371 -12.61 19.23 11.14
CA ALA A 371 -13.51 20.33 11.41
C ALA A 371 -14.53 20.52 10.28
N ILE A 372 -15.70 21.03 10.63
CA ILE A 372 -16.73 21.47 9.68
C ILE A 372 -17.16 22.88 10.10
N GLU A 373 -17.14 23.81 9.15
CA GLU A 373 -17.73 25.14 9.28
C GLU A 373 -19.19 25.10 8.81
N TRP A 374 -20.08 25.69 9.61
CA TRP A 374 -21.52 25.71 9.38
C TRP A 374 -22.01 27.14 9.26
N LEU A 375 -22.68 27.48 8.16
CA LEU A 375 -23.28 28.80 7.93
C LEU A 375 -24.59 28.96 8.73
N LEU A 376 -24.55 29.71 9.83
CA LEU A 376 -25.71 29.96 10.70
C LEU A 376 -26.64 31.06 10.17
N ASN A 377 -26.09 32.02 9.43
CA ASN A 377 -26.85 33.13 8.84
C ASN A 377 -26.04 33.76 7.70
N GLU A 378 -26.69 34.21 6.62
CA GLU A 378 -25.99 34.90 5.52
C GLU A 378 -25.65 36.36 5.84
N LYS A 379 -26.54 37.10 6.52
CA LYS A 379 -26.51 38.58 6.54
C LYS A 379 -26.85 39.12 7.95
N PRO A 380 -25.86 39.57 8.75
CA PRO A 380 -24.42 39.43 8.52
C PRO A 380 -23.98 37.96 8.51
N ARG A 381 -22.90 37.62 7.78
CA ARG A 381 -22.45 36.23 7.66
C ARG A 381 -21.93 35.74 9.01
N ARG A 382 -22.51 34.64 9.51
CA ARG A 382 -22.17 34.01 10.80
C ARG A 382 -21.95 32.52 10.63
N TYR A 383 -21.04 32.02 11.44
CA TYR A 383 -20.54 30.66 11.36
C TYR A 383 -20.47 30.01 12.74
N VAL A 384 -20.57 28.69 12.77
CA VAL A 384 -20.05 27.88 13.87
C VAL A 384 -19.12 26.81 13.30
N VAL A 385 -17.94 26.64 13.90
CA VAL A 385 -17.09 25.48 13.62
C VAL A 385 -17.32 24.40 14.66
N THR A 386 -17.54 23.17 14.20
CA THR A 386 -17.47 21.95 15.02
C THR A 386 -16.13 21.28 14.73
N ALA A 387 -15.23 21.20 15.71
CA ALA A 387 -13.87 20.66 15.53
C ALA A 387 -13.55 19.55 16.54
N VAL A 388 -12.88 18.50 16.04
CA VAL A 388 -12.57 17.29 16.79
C VAL A 388 -11.12 16.91 16.52
N THR A 389 -10.34 16.76 17.60
CA THR A 389 -8.95 16.31 17.54
C THR A 389 -8.86 14.90 18.12
N LEU A 390 -8.61 13.91 17.25
CA LEU A 390 -8.43 12.49 17.56
C LEU A 390 -6.96 12.16 17.80
N TYR A 391 -6.71 11.21 18.70
CA TYR A 391 -5.37 10.69 18.98
C TYR A 391 -5.47 9.31 19.62
N ARG A 392 -4.40 8.52 19.50
CA ARG A 392 -4.30 7.18 20.07
C ARG A 392 -4.10 7.23 21.59
N LYS A 393 -4.60 6.21 22.27
CA LYS A 393 -4.32 5.83 23.67
C LYS A 393 -4.03 4.33 23.71
N LEU A 394 -3.42 3.87 24.81
CA LEU A 394 -3.06 2.45 25.03
C LEU A 394 -4.15 1.45 24.61
N ASN A 395 -5.42 1.76 24.91
CA ASN A 395 -6.57 0.88 24.66
C ASN A 395 -7.59 1.47 23.64
N GLY A 396 -7.16 2.29 22.67
CA GLY A 396 -8.04 2.79 21.60
C GLY A 396 -7.79 4.24 21.20
N ILE A 397 -8.86 4.99 20.96
CA ILE A 397 -8.84 6.41 20.57
C ILE A 397 -9.56 7.28 21.60
N GLU A 398 -9.14 8.54 21.71
CA GLU A 398 -9.78 9.55 22.54
C GLU A 398 -9.82 10.88 21.77
N SER A 399 -10.77 11.77 22.10
CA SER A 399 -11.01 13.01 21.35
C SER A 399 -11.11 14.25 22.24
N LEU A 400 -10.42 15.32 21.84
CA LEU A 400 -10.84 16.68 22.20
C LEU A 400 -11.97 17.08 21.26
N ARG A 401 -13.00 17.76 21.78
CA ARG A 401 -14.18 18.21 21.03
C ARG A 401 -14.44 19.68 21.39
N TYR A 402 -14.52 20.52 20.36
CA TYR A 402 -14.53 21.98 20.42
C TYR A 402 -15.62 22.55 19.52
N VAL A 403 -16.25 23.64 19.95
CA VAL A 403 -17.23 24.40 19.17
C VAL A 403 -16.98 25.89 19.35
N TYR A 404 -17.09 26.68 18.27
CA TYR A 404 -16.88 28.14 18.32
C TYR A 404 -17.76 28.89 17.31
N GLU A 405 -18.55 29.86 17.80
CA GLU A 405 -19.32 30.79 16.96
C GLU A 405 -18.52 32.04 16.59
N TYR A 406 -18.54 32.41 15.30
CA TYR A 406 -17.85 33.59 14.76
C TYR A 406 -18.61 34.29 13.64
N GLY A 407 -18.11 35.47 13.27
CA GLY A 407 -18.57 36.25 12.13
C GLY A 407 -17.56 36.26 10.99
N GLU A 408 -17.91 36.97 9.92
CA GLU A 408 -17.02 37.25 8.80
C GLU A 408 -15.69 37.91 9.26
N ASN A 409 -14.55 37.41 8.76
CA ASN A 409 -13.19 37.87 9.08
C ASN A 409 -12.76 37.74 10.57
N ASP A 410 -13.31 36.78 11.31
CA ASP A 410 -12.83 36.45 12.67
C ASP A 410 -11.44 35.77 12.62
N ALA A 411 -10.51 36.16 13.49
CA ALA A 411 -9.13 35.67 13.48
C ALA A 411 -8.97 34.19 13.90
N HIS A 412 -10.07 33.53 14.22
CA HIS A 412 -10.16 32.13 14.63
C HIS A 412 -11.18 31.34 13.77
N SER A 413 -11.37 31.75 12.51
CA SER A 413 -12.07 30.98 11.47
C SER A 413 -11.41 29.62 11.20
N ILE A 414 -12.12 28.72 10.51
CA ILE A 414 -11.68 27.31 10.32
C ILE A 414 -10.28 27.16 9.71
N ASP A 415 -9.90 28.06 8.81
CA ASP A 415 -8.61 28.15 8.13
C ASP A 415 -7.48 28.77 8.98
N LEU A 416 -7.84 29.43 10.09
CA LEU A 416 -6.91 30.09 11.03
C LEU A 416 -6.80 29.35 12.38
N ILE A 417 -7.56 28.27 12.59
CA ILE A 417 -7.33 27.36 13.72
C ILE A 417 -5.96 26.67 13.51
N PRO A 418 -5.06 26.64 14.52
CA PRO A 418 -3.71 26.09 14.36
C PRO A 418 -3.71 24.56 14.39
N PHE A 419 -4.38 23.91 13.43
CA PHE A 419 -4.35 22.45 13.24
C PHE A 419 -2.99 21.93 12.75
N THR A 420 -2.16 22.81 12.18
CA THR A 420 -0.77 22.50 11.83
C THR A 420 0.21 23.48 12.48
N GLN A 421 1.46 23.01 12.69
CA GLN A 421 2.59 23.81 13.16
C GLN A 421 3.71 23.78 12.11
N PRO A 422 4.53 24.84 11.98
CA PRO A 422 5.73 24.82 11.15
C PRO A 422 6.75 23.78 11.67
N GLU A 423 7.32 23.00 10.76
CA GLU A 423 8.40 22.06 11.06
C GLU A 423 9.43 22.01 9.93
N GLY A 424 10.63 22.54 10.19
CA GLY A 424 11.66 22.70 9.15
C GLY A 424 11.18 23.58 7.99
N ASN A 425 11.14 23.00 6.79
CA ASN A 425 10.61 23.64 5.58
C ASN A 425 9.12 23.27 5.30
N GLY A 426 8.45 22.56 6.21
CA GLY A 426 7.09 22.04 6.02
C GLY A 426 6.15 22.34 7.19
N LYS A 427 5.07 21.56 7.25
CA LYS A 427 4.06 21.57 8.32
C LYS A 427 3.96 20.19 8.95
N ARG A 428 3.73 20.12 10.26
CA ARG A 428 3.26 18.92 10.97
C ARG A 428 1.85 19.15 11.56
N PRO A 429 1.09 18.10 11.90
CA PRO A 429 -0.09 18.24 12.75
C PRO A 429 0.25 18.87 14.11
N SER A 430 -0.71 19.58 14.69
CA SER A 430 -0.63 20.03 16.08
C SER A 430 -0.80 18.85 17.03
N SER A 431 0.01 18.80 18.07
CA SER A 431 -0.13 17.77 19.11
C SER A 431 -1.44 17.92 19.89
N ARG A 432 -1.86 16.85 20.56
CA ARG A 432 -2.94 16.90 21.56
C ARG A 432 -2.74 18.04 22.57
N GLY A 433 -1.49 18.31 22.98
CA GLY A 433 -1.16 19.38 23.93
C GLY A 433 -1.48 20.75 23.34
N GLU A 434 -0.88 21.09 22.21
CA GLU A 434 -1.06 22.37 21.51
C GLU A 434 -2.55 22.67 21.23
N MET A 435 -3.33 21.68 20.79
CA MET A 435 -4.78 21.85 20.60
C MET A 435 -5.55 21.97 21.92
N SER A 436 -5.16 21.23 22.97
CA SER A 436 -5.78 21.35 24.29
C SER A 436 -5.56 22.75 24.88
N ASP A 437 -4.38 23.32 24.71
CA ASP A 437 -4.02 24.65 25.19
C ASP A 437 -4.73 25.73 24.36
N TYR A 438 -4.78 25.59 23.03
CA TYR A 438 -5.55 26.49 22.15
C TYR A 438 -7.05 26.50 22.51
N TYR A 439 -7.69 25.34 22.63
CA TYR A 439 -9.11 25.26 23.00
C TYR A 439 -9.37 25.79 24.43
N SER A 440 -8.43 25.62 25.36
CA SER A 440 -8.50 26.18 26.71
C SER A 440 -8.34 27.71 26.72
N TYR A 441 -7.42 28.25 25.92
CA TYR A 441 -7.29 29.69 25.69
C TYR A 441 -8.59 30.27 25.11
N MET A 442 -9.11 29.67 24.03
CA MET A 442 -10.34 30.14 23.37
C MET A 442 -11.56 30.08 24.30
N THR A 443 -11.73 29.02 25.09
CA THR A 443 -12.80 28.94 26.09
C THR A 443 -12.62 29.90 27.27
N SER A 444 -11.40 30.38 27.55
CA SER A 444 -11.16 31.43 28.56
C SER A 444 -11.52 32.83 28.04
N GLN A 445 -11.05 33.20 26.84
CA GLN A 445 -11.22 34.55 26.28
C GLN A 445 -12.61 34.76 25.68
N TYR A 446 -13.14 33.75 24.98
CA TYR A 446 -14.41 33.81 24.25
C TYR A 446 -15.46 32.89 24.88
N SER A 447 -15.51 32.84 26.21
CA SER A 447 -16.30 31.87 27.01
C SER A 447 -17.81 31.80 26.69
N THR A 448 -18.38 32.81 26.01
CA THR A 448 -19.75 32.80 25.49
C THR A 448 -19.89 32.10 24.13
N LYS A 449 -18.89 32.25 23.24
CA LYS A 449 -18.84 31.69 21.87
C LYS A 449 -18.18 30.31 21.79
N ALA A 450 -17.12 30.09 22.58
CA ALA A 450 -16.27 28.90 22.55
C ALA A 450 -16.68 27.90 23.64
N LYS A 451 -16.70 26.60 23.31
CA LYS A 451 -16.99 25.50 24.25
C LYS A 451 -16.10 24.28 24.00
N THR A 452 -15.83 23.52 25.06
CA THR A 452 -15.14 22.22 25.02
C THR A 452 -15.89 21.18 25.84
N PHE A 453 -15.76 19.91 25.44
CA PHE A 453 -16.63 18.82 25.93
C PHE A 453 -15.85 17.65 26.55
N SER A 454 -14.88 17.93 27.40
CA SER A 454 -14.01 16.91 28.03
C SER A 454 -14.76 15.73 28.66
N GLN A 455 -15.96 15.97 29.19
CA GLN A 455 -16.76 15.00 29.96
C GLN A 455 -17.29 13.80 29.15
N SER A 456 -17.88 14.00 27.97
CA SER A 456 -18.44 12.89 27.16
C SER A 456 -18.71 13.28 25.70
N ILE A 457 -18.70 12.31 24.78
CA ILE A 457 -19.15 12.52 23.39
C ILE A 457 -20.65 12.83 23.34
N LYS A 458 -21.43 12.25 24.26
CA LYS A 458 -22.87 12.53 24.39
C LYS A 458 -23.15 14.02 24.63
N SER A 459 -22.48 14.65 25.59
CA SER A 459 -22.69 16.08 25.89
C SER A 459 -22.17 17.03 24.80
N PHE A 460 -21.28 16.57 23.91
CA PHE A 460 -20.94 17.28 22.67
C PHE A 460 -22.07 17.22 21.66
N ARG A 461 -22.59 16.01 21.36
CA ARG A 461 -23.74 15.80 20.45
C ARG A 461 -24.99 16.57 20.93
N GLU A 462 -25.34 16.43 22.20
CA GLU A 462 -26.46 17.16 22.82
C GLU A 462 -26.28 18.68 22.72
N PHE A 463 -25.05 19.20 22.78
CA PHE A 463 -24.83 20.64 22.64
C PHE A 463 -25.05 21.13 21.20
N ILE A 464 -24.42 20.48 20.20
CA ILE A 464 -24.54 20.92 18.79
C ILE A 464 -25.96 20.76 18.25
N GLU A 465 -26.68 19.73 18.68
CA GLU A 465 -28.08 19.48 18.32
C GLU A 465 -29.03 20.52 18.93
N ASN A 466 -28.90 20.83 20.23
CA ASN A 466 -29.79 21.80 20.90
C ASN A 466 -29.48 23.27 20.59
N ASN A 467 -28.26 23.63 20.20
CA ASN A 467 -27.85 25.04 20.00
C ASN A 467 -27.77 25.45 18.51
N TYR A 468 -27.50 24.50 17.61
CA TYR A 468 -27.29 24.78 16.18
C TYR A 468 -28.12 23.88 15.25
N HIS A 469 -28.98 23.00 15.80
CA HIS A 469 -29.80 22.05 15.06
C HIS A 469 -29.00 21.09 14.15
N ILE A 470 -27.76 20.77 14.55
CA ILE A 470 -26.93 19.76 13.90
C ILE A 470 -27.34 18.40 14.48
N ILE A 471 -28.31 17.73 13.83
CA ILE A 471 -28.97 16.52 14.34
C ILE A 471 -28.08 15.30 14.16
N GLY A 472 -27.62 14.69 15.26
CA GLY A 472 -26.71 13.54 15.19
C GLY A 472 -27.32 12.29 14.53
N ASN A 473 -28.64 12.16 14.55
CA ASN A 473 -29.37 11.05 13.92
C ASN A 473 -29.31 11.07 12.38
N GLU A 474 -29.18 12.24 11.75
CA GLU A 474 -29.06 12.36 10.29
C GLU A 474 -27.71 11.81 9.81
N TRP A 475 -26.66 12.10 10.58
CA TRP A 475 -25.31 11.56 10.37
C TRP A 475 -25.23 10.05 10.62
N GLU A 476 -25.99 9.51 11.58
CA GLU A 476 -26.12 8.05 11.77
C GLU A 476 -26.78 7.37 10.55
N SER A 477 -27.73 8.02 9.87
CA SER A 477 -28.31 7.49 8.63
C SER A 477 -27.26 7.39 7.50
N ILE A 478 -26.28 8.29 7.44
CA ILE A 478 -25.15 8.21 6.49
C ILE A 478 -24.31 6.96 6.77
N VAL A 479 -24.04 6.63 8.04
CA VAL A 479 -23.32 5.40 8.45
C VAL A 479 -24.07 4.16 8.00
N GLN A 480 -25.39 4.13 8.19
CA GLN A 480 -26.21 2.97 7.81
C GLN A 480 -26.23 2.75 6.29
N ILE A 481 -26.38 3.82 5.50
CA ILE A 481 -26.42 3.77 4.03
C ILE A 481 -25.07 3.36 3.42
N ASN A 482 -23.95 3.70 4.07
CA ASN A 482 -22.60 3.35 3.64
C ASN A 482 -22.03 2.10 4.35
N GLY A 483 -22.87 1.35 5.09
CA GLY A 483 -22.45 0.19 5.88
C GLY A 483 -22.27 -1.11 5.08
N SER A 484 -22.73 -1.16 3.84
CA SER A 484 -22.56 -2.28 2.90
C SER A 484 -22.14 -1.79 1.52
N GLU A 485 -21.39 -2.63 0.79
CA GLU A 485 -21.12 -2.41 -0.63
C GLU A 485 -22.42 -2.57 -1.43
N GLY A 486 -22.74 -1.60 -2.30
CA GLY A 486 -24.06 -1.48 -2.91
C GLY A 486 -25.18 -1.01 -1.96
N GLY A 487 -24.89 -0.67 -0.69
CA GLY A 487 -25.91 -0.32 0.32
C GLY A 487 -26.79 0.88 -0.04
N ILE A 488 -26.26 1.85 -0.79
CA ILE A 488 -27.04 2.93 -1.41
C ILE A 488 -28.10 2.37 -2.37
N GLU A 489 -27.69 1.47 -3.25
CA GLU A 489 -28.53 0.90 -4.30
C GLU A 489 -29.59 -0.02 -3.69
N GLU A 490 -29.23 -0.89 -2.74
CA GLU A 490 -30.19 -1.72 -1.98
C GLU A 490 -31.22 -0.86 -1.22
N PHE A 491 -30.79 0.25 -0.59
CA PHE A 491 -31.68 1.17 0.11
C PHE A 491 -32.67 1.85 -0.84
N PHE A 492 -32.20 2.37 -1.98
CA PHE A 492 -33.03 3.09 -2.95
C PHE A 492 -33.85 2.17 -3.87
N GLU A 493 -33.41 0.93 -4.15
CA GLU A 493 -34.24 -0.09 -4.80
C GLU A 493 -35.57 -0.29 -4.07
N ASN A 494 -35.56 -0.16 -2.74
CA ASN A 494 -36.73 -0.31 -1.89
C ASN A 494 -37.54 1.00 -1.71
N CYS A 495 -37.15 2.10 -2.37
CA CYS A 495 -37.75 3.43 -2.29
C CYS A 495 -38.24 3.93 -3.66
N LYS A 496 -39.11 3.16 -4.34
CA LYS A 496 -39.54 3.41 -5.73
C LYS A 496 -40.56 4.56 -5.86
N LYS A 497 -41.03 5.14 -4.75
CA LYS A 497 -41.95 6.30 -4.71
C LYS A 497 -41.55 7.29 -3.62
N THR A 498 -41.92 8.56 -3.79
CA THR A 498 -41.66 9.64 -2.81
C THR A 498 -42.19 9.31 -1.41
N ASN A 499 -43.35 8.64 -1.28
CA ASN A 499 -43.85 8.18 0.01
C ASN A 499 -42.89 7.18 0.66
N GLU A 500 -42.38 6.20 -0.10
CA GLU A 500 -41.49 5.16 0.42
C GLU A 500 -40.16 5.75 0.91
N LEU A 501 -39.68 6.83 0.28
CA LEU A 501 -38.56 7.64 0.78
C LEU A 501 -38.91 8.37 2.10
N ILE A 502 -40.10 8.98 2.18
CA ILE A 502 -40.58 9.66 3.39
C ILE A 502 -40.67 8.66 4.54
N ASP A 503 -41.28 7.50 4.31
CA ASP A 503 -41.55 6.45 5.30
C ASP A 503 -40.26 5.77 5.79
N ARG A 504 -39.23 5.64 4.94
CA ARG A 504 -37.97 4.92 5.25
C ARG A 504 -36.80 5.81 5.67
N LEU A 505 -36.77 7.08 5.29
CA LEU A 505 -35.64 8.00 5.57
C LEU A 505 -36.05 9.19 6.44
N LEU A 506 -37.12 9.90 6.07
CA LEU A 506 -37.49 11.17 6.74
C LEU A 506 -38.24 10.93 8.05
N ILE A 507 -39.30 10.10 8.05
CA ILE A 507 -40.06 9.79 9.26
C ILE A 507 -39.16 9.16 10.35
N PRO A 508 -38.29 8.17 10.07
CA PRO A 508 -37.40 7.61 11.10
C PRO A 508 -36.38 8.62 11.65
N SER A 509 -35.88 9.55 10.81
CA SER A 509 -34.97 10.61 11.26
C SER A 509 -35.69 11.62 12.16
N VAL A 510 -36.91 12.01 11.81
CA VAL A 510 -37.77 12.90 12.61
C VAL A 510 -38.21 12.24 13.91
N GLU A 511 -38.68 10.99 13.90
CA GLU A 511 -39.09 10.28 15.13
C GLU A 511 -37.93 10.09 16.11
N LYS A 512 -36.70 9.82 15.63
CA LYS A 512 -35.50 9.79 16.50
C LYS A 512 -35.13 11.17 17.06
N GLY A 513 -35.37 12.25 16.31
CA GLY A 513 -35.03 13.62 16.71
C GLY A 513 -35.97 14.24 17.76
N ILE A 514 -37.18 13.72 17.95
CA ILE A 514 -38.12 14.28 18.93
C ILE A 514 -37.96 13.59 20.29
N ALA A 515 -37.28 14.26 21.21
CA ALA A 515 -37.05 13.78 22.57
C ALA A 515 -38.35 13.36 23.28
N GLY A 516 -38.44 12.09 23.67
CA GLY A 516 -39.56 11.53 24.43
C GLY A 516 -40.69 10.91 23.59
N TYR A 517 -40.59 10.89 22.26
CA TYR A 517 -41.58 10.20 21.43
C TYR A 517 -41.55 8.67 21.58
N LYS A 518 -42.72 8.05 21.37
CA LYS A 518 -42.81 6.62 21.07
C LYS A 518 -42.73 6.44 19.56
N LYS A 519 -42.03 5.38 19.15
CA LYS A 519 -41.96 4.91 17.78
C LYS A 519 -43.37 4.77 17.17
N ASP A 520 -43.46 4.98 15.86
CA ASP A 520 -44.65 4.82 15.01
C ASP A 520 -45.76 5.88 15.26
N THR A 521 -45.64 6.72 16.31
CA THR A 521 -46.67 7.70 16.70
C THR A 521 -46.73 8.91 15.76
N PHE A 522 -45.61 9.31 15.13
CA PHE A 522 -45.61 10.41 14.17
C PHE A 522 -46.18 9.96 12.83
N ALA A 523 -45.86 8.74 12.38
CA ALA A 523 -46.47 8.12 11.21
C ALA A 523 -48.00 8.07 11.33
N ASP A 524 -48.52 7.59 12.47
CA ASP A 524 -49.95 7.57 12.77
C ASP A 524 -50.58 8.97 12.75
N MET A 525 -49.95 9.98 13.37
CA MET A 525 -50.46 11.36 13.33
C MET A 525 -50.46 11.95 11.91
N PHE A 526 -49.41 11.68 11.12
CA PHE A 526 -49.26 12.21 9.77
C PHE A 526 -50.29 11.60 8.81
N GLU A 527 -50.50 10.28 8.85
CA GLU A 527 -51.56 9.63 8.06
C GLU A 527 -52.96 10.05 8.54
N ASN A 528 -53.21 10.22 9.84
CA ASN A 528 -54.49 10.76 10.32
C ASN A 528 -54.75 12.18 9.80
N HIS A 529 -53.75 13.06 9.76
CA HIS A 529 -53.87 14.38 9.14
C HIS A 529 -54.08 14.29 7.62
N ARG A 530 -53.41 13.36 6.93
CA ARG A 530 -53.54 13.11 5.49
C ARG A 530 -54.93 12.58 5.11
N GLU A 531 -55.47 11.65 5.89
CA GLU A 531 -56.85 11.16 5.85
C GLU A 531 -57.86 12.30 6.01
N GLN A 532 -57.68 13.15 7.03
CA GLN A 532 -58.56 14.31 7.26
C GLN A 532 -58.48 15.31 6.08
N PHE A 533 -57.29 15.56 5.52
CA PHE A 533 -57.13 16.42 4.34
C PHE A 533 -57.76 15.84 3.06
N LYS A 534 -57.79 14.52 2.88
CA LYS A 534 -58.55 13.87 1.79
C LYS A 534 -60.05 14.08 1.98
N LYS A 535 -60.58 13.76 3.17
CA LYS A 535 -62.00 13.94 3.51
C LYS A 535 -62.45 15.39 3.39
N TYR A 536 -61.58 16.36 3.72
CA TYR A 536 -61.86 17.80 3.53
C TYR A 536 -61.84 18.25 2.06
N LYS A 537 -61.23 17.48 1.14
CA LYS A 537 -61.33 17.67 -0.33
C LYS A 537 -62.54 16.96 -0.95
N GLU A 538 -63.10 15.95 -0.29
CA GLU A 538 -64.32 15.24 -0.72
C GLU A 538 -65.61 15.94 -0.24
N LEU A 539 -65.48 16.90 0.68
CA LEU A 539 -66.55 17.75 1.21
C LEU A 539 -66.54 19.18 0.62
N LYS A 540 -65.97 19.34 -0.59
CA LYS A 540 -65.92 20.59 -1.37
C LYS A 540 -66.22 20.35 -2.85
#